data_AF-A0A1F9SRC5-F1
#
_entry.id   AF-A0A1F9SRC5-F1
#
_cell.length_a   1.000
_cell.length_b   1.000
_cell.length_c   1.000
_cell.angle_alpha   90.00
_cell.angle_beta   90.00
_cell.angle_gamma   90.00
#
_symmetry.space_group_name_H-M   'P 1'
#
loop_
_entity.id
_entity.type
_entity.pdbx_description
1 polymer ?
#
loop_
_entity_poly.entity_id
_entity_poly.type
_entity_poly.pdbx_seq_one_letter_code
_entity_poly.pdbx_strand_id
1 'polypeptide(L)'
;MAEETPRLGLKAYLQEVRSGNPEIAAAGALSKAYSAKVRQAWLPEDPQIEFERMYADGALGSGAKERNILIRQPLRNPYKMHLQKGAAAAEDDYYSASREDRINRTLAEAKAAFYDYALAWQDERVYDENLELIKKLARLAETRYSVNQGSQSDAIKAQVELSKAMNRVITARQEKETAAARMNTLRGRHPGAALAEPEPFAVIPSTPDYQHLESSALAKNPYLAAMAYRLKAAEKKLSLARAEYAPDFMLSWRRRASDDAAMNGTYDVALGLTVPLWFTKQAAMGREAGAERDMSAAEYEAARNAVLLELKEITVKLDYYRRLTDLYGSTVLPQAEVSLKASEAAYQAGKTDFLDLVDANRTLLETKREYYEYAAAYAAWLGRLESLTGEII
;
A
#
# COMPACT_ATOMS: atom_id res chain seq x y z
N MET A 1 -39.80 17.04 7.37
CA MET A 1 -39.12 16.11 6.44
C MET A 1 -37.63 16.37 6.63
N ALA A 2 -36.93 15.49 7.33
CA ALA A 2 -35.47 15.60 7.45
C ALA A 2 -34.88 15.14 6.11
N GLU A 3 -34.13 16.01 5.43
CA GLU A 3 -33.30 15.59 4.30
C GLU A 3 -32.37 14.48 4.81
N GLU A 4 -32.51 13.26 4.29
CA GLU A 4 -31.55 12.18 4.55
C GLU A 4 -30.18 12.67 4.09
N THR A 5 -29.32 12.96 5.05
CA THR A 5 -27.93 13.35 4.76
C THR A 5 -27.29 12.17 4.03
N PRO A 6 -26.66 12.38 2.85
CA PRO A 6 -26.12 11.28 2.07
C PRO A 6 -25.06 10.53 2.88
N ARG A 7 -25.25 9.22 3.03
CA ARG A 7 -24.29 8.33 3.69
C ARG A 7 -23.01 8.19 2.87
N LEU A 8 -21.90 7.99 3.55
CA LEU A 8 -20.61 7.72 2.92
C LEU A 8 -20.53 6.26 2.47
N GLY A 9 -20.62 6.03 1.16
CA GLY A 9 -20.41 4.71 0.57
C GLY A 9 -18.93 4.35 0.39
N LEU A 10 -18.59 3.08 0.58
CA LEU A 10 -17.22 2.57 0.47
C LEU A 10 -16.59 2.89 -0.89
N LYS A 11 -17.33 2.68 -1.98
CA LYS A 11 -16.83 2.90 -3.36
C LYS A 11 -16.41 4.35 -3.60
N ALA A 12 -17.22 5.31 -3.14
CA ALA A 12 -16.93 6.73 -3.27
C ALA A 12 -15.69 7.10 -2.45
N TYR A 13 -15.60 6.60 -1.21
CA TYR A 13 -14.44 6.80 -0.35
C TYR A 13 -13.14 6.25 -0.96
N LEU A 14 -13.15 5.02 -1.48
CA LEU A 14 -11.97 4.42 -2.13
C LEU A 14 -11.53 5.18 -3.39
N GLN A 15 -12.49 5.71 -4.17
CA GLN A 15 -12.17 6.54 -5.33
C GLN A 15 -11.49 7.86 -4.94
N GLU A 16 -11.97 8.51 -3.88
CA GLU A 16 -11.32 9.70 -3.35
C GLU A 16 -9.90 9.40 -2.87
N VAL A 17 -9.70 8.32 -2.11
CA VAL A 17 -8.35 7.88 -1.67
C VAL A 17 -7.44 7.63 -2.88
N ARG A 18 -7.91 6.91 -3.90
CA ARG A 18 -7.12 6.63 -5.11
C ARG A 18 -6.63 7.91 -5.81
N SER A 19 -7.45 8.96 -5.80
CA SER A 19 -7.13 10.24 -6.47
C SER A 19 -6.38 11.23 -5.58
N GLY A 20 -6.60 11.21 -4.26
CA GLY A 20 -6.14 12.22 -3.32
C GLY A 20 -4.96 11.80 -2.44
N ASN A 21 -4.64 10.50 -2.37
CA ASN A 21 -3.59 10.01 -1.48
C ASN A 21 -2.17 10.39 -1.98
N PRO A 22 -1.35 11.09 -1.17
CA PRO A 22 0.00 11.49 -1.56
C PRO A 22 0.98 10.33 -1.81
N GLU A 23 0.84 9.18 -1.16
CA GLU A 23 1.71 8.02 -1.40
C GLU A 23 1.47 7.41 -2.79
N ILE A 24 0.21 7.34 -3.21
CA ILE A 24 -0.16 6.92 -4.57
C ILE A 24 0.41 7.91 -5.60
N ALA A 25 0.32 9.21 -5.32
CA ALA A 25 0.88 10.24 -6.18
C ALA A 25 2.42 10.13 -6.28
N ALA A 26 3.11 9.89 -5.17
CA ALA A 26 4.56 9.69 -5.12
C ALA A 26 5.00 8.45 -5.92
N ALA A 27 4.31 7.32 -5.75
CA ALA A 27 4.57 6.12 -6.56
C ALA A 27 4.31 6.37 -8.05
N GLY A 28 3.28 7.16 -8.38
CA GLY A 28 3.00 7.66 -9.73
C GLY A 28 4.14 8.48 -10.33
N ALA A 29 4.69 9.42 -9.57
CA ALA A 29 5.82 10.24 -10.00
C ALA A 29 7.09 9.41 -10.19
N LEU A 30 7.34 8.44 -9.30
CA LEU A 30 8.51 7.57 -9.39
C LEU A 30 8.47 6.68 -10.63
N SER A 31 7.33 6.05 -10.93
CA SER A 31 7.15 5.27 -12.17
C SER A 31 7.37 6.14 -13.42
N LYS A 32 6.84 7.37 -13.46
CA LYS A 32 7.11 8.32 -14.56
C LYS A 32 8.60 8.66 -14.72
N ALA A 33 9.34 8.78 -13.62
CA ALA A 33 10.78 9.05 -13.66
C ALA A 33 11.56 7.90 -14.30
N TYR A 34 11.19 6.65 -14.01
CA TYR A 34 11.84 5.48 -14.62
C TYR A 34 11.45 5.27 -16.09
N SER A 35 10.22 5.59 -16.47
CA SER A 35 9.83 5.63 -17.88
C SER A 35 10.68 6.61 -18.70
N ALA A 36 11.03 7.76 -18.12
CA ALA A 36 11.95 8.70 -18.74
C ALA A 36 13.39 8.17 -18.83
N LYS A 37 13.86 7.37 -17.85
CA LYS A 37 15.18 6.70 -17.89
C LYS A 37 15.30 5.71 -19.05
N VAL A 38 14.20 5.06 -19.46
CA VAL A 38 14.20 4.20 -20.66
C VAL A 38 14.63 4.96 -21.90
N ARG A 39 14.13 6.19 -22.06
CA ARG A 39 14.51 7.06 -23.18
C ARG A 39 15.96 7.50 -23.08
N GLN A 40 16.43 7.85 -21.88
CA GLN A 40 17.84 8.21 -21.64
C GLN A 40 18.79 7.07 -22.01
N ALA A 41 18.45 5.82 -21.67
CA ALA A 41 19.25 4.63 -21.97
C ALA A 41 19.45 4.36 -23.48
N TRP A 42 18.64 4.97 -24.34
CA TRP A 42 18.75 4.81 -25.80
C TRP A 42 19.49 5.98 -26.49
N LEU A 43 19.64 7.12 -25.82
CA LEU A 43 20.27 8.29 -26.43
C LEU A 43 21.80 8.10 -26.48
N PRO A 44 22.46 8.50 -27.59
CA PRO A 44 23.91 8.51 -27.65
C PRO A 44 24.48 9.53 -26.67
N GLU A 45 25.75 9.37 -26.32
CA GLU A 45 26.49 10.36 -25.54
C GLU A 45 26.62 11.67 -26.31
N ASP A 46 26.81 12.78 -25.59
CA ASP A 46 26.97 14.08 -26.22
C ASP A 46 28.27 14.16 -27.05
N PRO A 47 28.25 14.87 -28.19
CA PRO A 47 29.46 15.13 -28.95
C PRO A 47 30.43 16.01 -28.14
N GLN A 48 31.70 15.66 -28.15
CA GLN A 48 32.78 16.43 -27.55
C GLN A 48 33.41 17.34 -28.61
N ILE A 49 33.41 18.64 -28.37
CA ILE A 49 34.04 19.63 -29.24
C ILE A 49 35.28 20.17 -28.53
N GLU A 50 36.44 20.03 -29.16
CA GLU A 50 37.72 20.46 -28.64
C GLU A 50 38.38 21.47 -29.58
N PHE A 51 38.90 22.54 -29.00
CA PHE A 51 39.67 23.57 -29.69
C PHE A 51 41.11 23.48 -29.22
N GLU A 52 42.00 23.04 -30.10
CA GLU A 52 43.43 22.93 -29.79
C GLU A 52 44.19 24.04 -30.52
N ARG A 53 45.20 24.59 -29.86
CA ARG A 53 46.18 25.46 -30.49
C ARG A 53 47.57 24.96 -30.15
N MET A 54 48.30 24.51 -31.15
CA MET A 54 49.65 23.99 -30.98
C MET A 54 50.67 25.07 -31.31
N TYR A 55 51.67 25.21 -30.45
CA TYR A 55 52.83 26.06 -30.65
C TYR A 55 54.03 25.12 -30.80
N ALA A 56 54.54 24.98 -32.03
CA ALA A 56 55.77 24.23 -32.27
C ALA A 56 56.96 25.17 -32.14
N ASP A 57 57.85 24.94 -31.17
CA ASP A 57 59.11 25.65 -31.02
C ASP A 57 60.27 24.65 -30.86
N GLY A 58 61.25 24.70 -31.76
CA GLY A 58 62.34 23.72 -31.82
C GLY A 58 63.29 23.88 -33.01
N ALA A 59 64.51 23.35 -32.91
CA ALA A 59 65.66 23.62 -33.79
C ALA A 59 65.55 23.16 -35.26
N LEU A 60 64.47 22.48 -35.64
CA LEU A 60 64.12 22.11 -37.02
C LEU A 60 62.70 22.62 -37.42
N GLY A 61 62.06 23.45 -36.58
CA GLY A 61 60.64 23.78 -36.65
C GLY A 61 60.31 25.08 -37.40
N SER A 62 59.26 25.04 -38.20
CA SER A 62 58.77 26.15 -39.05
C SER A 62 58.10 27.32 -38.30
N GLY A 63 58.10 27.33 -36.96
CA GLY A 63 57.35 28.32 -36.16
C GLY A 63 55.83 28.30 -36.40
N ALA A 64 55.32 27.24 -37.06
CA ALA A 64 53.94 27.16 -37.49
C ALA A 64 52.97 27.07 -36.29
N LYS A 65 51.94 27.91 -36.32
CA LYS A 65 50.83 27.86 -35.37
C LYS A 65 49.73 27.02 -35.97
N GLU A 66 49.44 25.88 -35.35
CA GLU A 66 48.30 25.07 -35.74
C GLU A 66 47.10 25.36 -34.83
N ARG A 67 45.92 25.46 -35.43
CA ARG A 67 44.63 25.60 -34.77
C ARG A 67 43.74 24.47 -35.26
N ASN A 68 43.32 23.61 -34.34
CA ASN A 68 42.49 22.45 -34.66
C ASN A 68 41.11 22.60 -34.04
N ILE A 69 40.09 22.23 -34.80
CA ILE A 69 38.76 21.96 -34.28
C ILE A 69 38.55 20.46 -34.40
N LEU A 70 38.33 19.78 -33.28
CA LEU A 70 38.09 18.36 -33.21
C LEU A 70 36.69 18.11 -32.66
N ILE A 71 35.87 17.37 -33.40
CA ILE A 71 34.57 16.90 -32.97
C ILE A 71 34.67 15.39 -32.79
N ARG A 72 34.36 14.90 -31.59
CA ARG A 72 34.38 13.48 -31.22
C ARG A 72 32.98 13.06 -30.78
N GLN A 73 32.37 12.12 -31.49
CA GLN A 73 31.10 11.49 -31.11
C GLN A 73 31.33 10.05 -30.65
N PRO A 74 31.33 9.77 -29.33
CA PRO A 74 31.37 8.41 -28.83
C PRO A 74 30.14 7.65 -29.36
N LEU A 75 30.40 6.50 -29.98
CA LEU A 75 29.37 5.63 -30.53
C LEU A 75 29.42 4.32 -29.74
N ARG A 76 28.65 4.28 -28.66
CA ARG A 76 28.50 3.06 -27.85
C ARG A 76 28.06 1.90 -28.75
N ASN A 77 28.58 0.72 -28.47
CA ASN A 77 28.24 -0.46 -29.26
C ASN A 77 26.70 -0.67 -29.31
N PRO A 78 26.08 -0.78 -30.51
CA PRO A 78 24.63 -0.93 -30.63
C PRO A 78 24.07 -2.13 -29.85
N TYR A 79 24.85 -3.21 -29.71
CA TYR A 79 24.47 -4.36 -28.90
C TYR A 79 24.41 -4.02 -27.40
N LYS A 80 25.40 -3.28 -26.89
CA LYS A 80 25.39 -2.78 -25.50
C LYS A 80 24.22 -1.82 -25.27
N MET A 81 23.95 -0.90 -26.21
CA MET A 81 22.82 0.02 -26.13
C MET A 81 21.48 -0.71 -26.08
N HIS A 82 21.29 -1.75 -26.90
CA HIS A 82 20.09 -2.57 -26.88
C HIS A 82 19.89 -3.27 -25.52
N LEU A 83 20.96 -3.83 -24.93
CA LEU A 83 20.91 -4.48 -23.62
C LEU A 83 20.65 -3.48 -22.48
N GLN A 84 21.27 -2.30 -22.54
CA GLN A 84 21.05 -1.22 -21.57
C GLN A 84 19.60 -0.73 -21.61
N LYS A 85 19.04 -0.51 -22.82
CA LYS A 85 17.62 -0.20 -22.98
C LYS A 85 16.73 -1.31 -22.44
N GLY A 86 17.07 -2.57 -22.69
CA GLY A 86 16.34 -3.73 -22.16
C GLY A 86 16.35 -3.79 -20.63
N ALA A 87 17.47 -3.47 -19.98
CA ALA A 87 17.56 -3.37 -18.52
C ALA A 87 16.72 -2.22 -17.98
N ALA A 88 16.83 -1.03 -18.57
CA ALA A 88 16.04 0.14 -18.16
C ALA A 88 14.53 -0.09 -18.36
N ALA A 89 14.12 -0.77 -19.43
CA ALA A 89 12.72 -1.13 -19.66
C ALA A 89 12.19 -2.11 -18.60
N ALA A 90 12.98 -3.12 -18.21
CA ALA A 90 12.60 -4.01 -17.12
C ALA A 90 12.55 -3.29 -15.75
N GLU A 91 13.40 -2.29 -15.51
CA GLU A 91 13.28 -1.42 -14.33
C GLU A 91 12.01 -0.57 -14.37
N ASP A 92 11.62 -0.03 -15.53
CA ASP A 92 10.35 0.70 -15.69
C ASP A 92 9.14 -0.21 -15.44
N ASP A 93 9.16 -1.44 -15.95
CA ASP A 93 8.14 -2.46 -15.66
C ASP A 93 8.06 -2.74 -14.14
N TYR A 94 9.21 -2.83 -13.44
CA TYR A 94 9.28 -2.99 -11.99
C TYR A 94 8.60 -1.85 -11.24
N TYR A 95 8.91 -0.59 -11.57
CA TYR A 95 8.31 0.56 -10.88
C TYR A 95 6.84 0.76 -11.25
N SER A 96 6.43 0.36 -12.45
CA SER A 96 5.02 0.34 -12.86
C SER A 96 4.21 -0.69 -12.06
N ALA A 97 4.73 -1.92 -11.91
CA ALA A 97 4.10 -2.94 -11.07
C ALA A 97 4.12 -2.55 -9.57
N SER A 98 5.22 -1.97 -9.09
CA SER A 98 5.34 -1.46 -7.71
C SER A 98 4.35 -0.34 -7.40
N ARG A 99 4.00 0.48 -8.40
CA ARG A 99 2.96 1.50 -8.27
C ARG A 99 1.59 0.87 -8.10
N GLU A 100 1.26 -0.17 -8.87
CA GLU A 100 -0.01 -0.89 -8.72
C GLU A 100 -0.08 -1.63 -7.37
N ASP A 101 1.03 -2.21 -6.89
CA ASP A 101 1.10 -2.76 -5.53
C ASP A 101 0.82 -1.70 -4.46
N ARG A 102 1.43 -0.51 -4.59
CA ARG A 102 1.16 0.62 -3.68
C ARG A 102 -0.32 1.01 -3.69
N ILE A 103 -0.93 1.13 -4.88
CA ILE A 103 -2.36 1.43 -5.00
C ILE A 103 -3.19 0.39 -4.27
N ASN A 104 -2.96 -0.90 -4.53
CA ASN A 104 -3.72 -1.99 -3.92
C ASN A 104 -3.57 -2.02 -2.39
N ARG A 105 -2.36 -1.84 -1.87
CA ARG A 105 -2.11 -1.80 -0.42
C ARG A 105 -2.79 -0.61 0.26
N THR A 106 -2.68 0.58 -0.32
CA THR A 106 -3.34 1.79 0.20
C THR A 106 -4.86 1.67 0.14
N LEU A 107 -5.43 1.05 -0.90
CA LEU A 107 -6.87 0.81 -0.99
C LEU A 107 -7.35 -0.26 0.00
N ALA A 108 -6.55 -1.29 0.27
CA ALA A 108 -6.86 -2.27 1.32
C ALA A 108 -6.85 -1.63 2.71
N GLU A 109 -5.85 -0.79 3.00
CA GLU A 109 -5.78 -0.01 4.24
C GLU A 109 -6.97 0.94 4.38
N ALA A 110 -7.35 1.63 3.30
CA ALA A 110 -8.54 2.47 3.27
C ALA A 110 -9.82 1.66 3.51
N LYS A 111 -9.97 0.48 2.91
CA LYS A 111 -11.14 -0.38 3.14
C LYS A 111 -11.20 -0.82 4.61
N ALA A 112 -10.08 -1.18 5.24
CA ALA A 112 -10.03 -1.47 6.67
C ALA A 112 -10.42 -0.23 7.51
N ALA A 113 -9.85 0.94 7.24
CA ALA A 113 -10.17 2.18 7.95
C ALA A 113 -11.66 2.59 7.80
N PHE A 114 -12.29 2.29 6.66
CA PHE A 114 -13.71 2.50 6.45
C PHE A 114 -14.55 1.63 7.40
N TYR A 115 -14.22 0.34 7.53
CA TYR A 115 -14.95 -0.57 8.42
C TYR A 115 -14.67 -0.30 9.89
N ASP A 116 -13.46 0.14 10.26
CA ASP A 116 -13.16 0.63 11.61
C ASP A 116 -14.03 1.84 11.98
N TYR A 117 -14.21 2.78 11.04
CA TYR A 117 -15.08 3.94 11.24
C TYR A 117 -16.57 3.56 11.31
N ALA A 118 -17.00 2.62 10.47
CA ALA A 118 -18.36 2.10 10.51
C ALA A 118 -18.65 1.37 11.83
N LEU A 119 -17.69 0.58 12.32
CA LEU A 119 -17.76 -0.05 13.64
C LEU A 119 -17.84 0.99 14.75
N ALA A 120 -17.02 2.03 14.73
CA ALA A 120 -17.05 3.08 15.75
C ALA A 120 -18.39 3.85 15.79
N TRP A 121 -19.01 4.08 14.63
CA TRP A 121 -20.38 4.60 14.55
C TRP A 121 -21.41 3.65 15.16
N GLN A 122 -21.24 2.34 14.90
CA GLN A 122 -22.16 1.33 15.42
C GLN A 122 -22.00 1.14 16.93
N ASP A 123 -20.78 1.19 17.45
CA ASP A 123 -20.48 1.16 18.88
C ASP A 123 -21.10 2.35 19.61
N GLU A 124 -20.97 3.57 19.08
CA GLU A 124 -21.63 4.74 19.68
C GLU A 124 -23.14 4.53 19.79
N ARG A 125 -23.79 4.03 18.74
CA ARG A 125 -25.24 3.73 18.76
C ARG A 125 -25.59 2.68 19.81
N VAL A 126 -24.84 1.59 19.86
CA VAL A 126 -25.04 0.51 20.83
C VAL A 126 -24.88 1.03 22.26
N TYR A 127 -23.89 1.91 22.50
CA TYR A 127 -23.67 2.50 23.81
C TYR A 127 -24.70 3.57 24.19
N ASP A 128 -25.18 4.38 23.24
CA ASP A 128 -26.26 5.34 23.46
C ASP A 128 -27.57 4.61 23.78
N GLU A 129 -27.91 3.53 23.06
CA GLU A 129 -29.05 2.66 23.38
C GLU A 129 -28.94 2.06 24.79
N ASN A 130 -27.76 1.54 25.13
CA ASN A 130 -27.51 0.97 26.45
C ASN A 130 -27.55 2.04 27.56
N LEU A 131 -27.10 3.27 27.30
CA LEU A 131 -27.19 4.37 28.25
C LEU A 131 -28.67 4.70 28.56
N GLU A 132 -29.54 4.73 27.56
CA GLU A 132 -30.98 4.94 27.77
C GLU A 132 -31.63 3.79 28.56
N LEU A 133 -31.20 2.54 28.33
CA LEU A 133 -31.65 1.40 29.13
C LEU A 133 -31.20 1.53 30.59
N ILE A 134 -29.92 1.78 30.85
CA ILE A 134 -29.38 1.93 32.21
C ILE A 134 -30.04 3.10 32.95
N LYS A 135 -30.35 4.22 32.27
CA LYS A 135 -31.14 5.33 32.86
C LYS A 135 -32.51 4.87 33.35
N LYS A 136 -33.21 4.03 32.57
CA LYS A 136 -34.52 3.48 32.97
C LYS A 136 -34.38 2.54 34.17
N LEU A 137 -33.35 1.68 34.16
CA LEU A 137 -33.08 0.74 35.26
C LEU A 137 -32.70 1.47 36.56
N ALA A 138 -31.90 2.53 36.48
CA ALA A 138 -31.56 3.36 37.64
C ALA A 138 -32.79 4.03 38.27
N ARG A 139 -33.65 4.64 37.45
CA ARG A 139 -34.92 5.22 37.94
C ARG A 139 -35.83 4.18 38.59
N LEU A 140 -35.87 2.96 38.06
CA LEU A 140 -36.64 1.86 38.64
C LEU A 140 -36.09 1.46 40.01
N ALA A 141 -34.77 1.30 40.14
CA ALA A 141 -34.12 0.98 41.41
C ALA A 141 -34.36 2.07 42.48
N GLU A 142 -34.22 3.34 42.09
CA GLU A 142 -34.53 4.49 42.97
C GLU A 142 -35.99 4.51 43.42
N THR A 143 -36.92 4.26 42.50
CA THR A 143 -38.37 4.22 42.80
C THR A 143 -38.69 3.08 43.76
N ARG A 144 -38.12 1.89 43.57
CA ARG A 144 -38.33 0.77 44.48
C ARG A 144 -37.76 1.03 45.87
N TYR A 145 -36.59 1.68 45.95
CA TYR A 145 -36.02 2.08 47.23
C TYR A 145 -36.91 3.10 47.97
N SER A 146 -37.45 4.11 47.26
CA SER A 146 -38.28 5.16 47.88
C SER A 146 -39.61 4.63 48.45
N VAL A 147 -40.14 3.53 47.93
CA VAL A 147 -41.34 2.85 48.43
C VAL A 147 -41.04 1.64 49.33
N ASN A 148 -39.79 1.49 49.82
CA ASN A 148 -39.34 0.37 50.66
C ASN A 148 -39.51 -1.03 50.02
N GLN A 149 -39.48 -1.12 48.69
CA GLN A 149 -39.58 -2.36 47.90
C GLN A 149 -38.25 -2.76 47.22
N GLY A 150 -37.14 -2.13 47.61
CA GLY A 150 -35.79 -2.37 47.11
C GLY A 150 -34.73 -1.89 48.10
N SER A 151 -33.47 -2.30 47.91
CA SER A 151 -32.39 -1.94 48.81
C SER A 151 -31.68 -0.64 48.41
N GLN A 152 -31.12 0.09 49.38
CA GLN A 152 -30.24 1.24 49.10
C GLN A 152 -29.02 0.83 48.26
N SER A 153 -28.54 -0.40 48.46
CA SER A 153 -27.42 -0.97 47.71
C SER A 153 -27.72 -1.03 46.21
N ASP A 154 -28.93 -1.43 45.83
CA ASP A 154 -29.34 -1.53 44.43
C ASP A 154 -29.39 -0.16 43.75
N ALA A 155 -29.94 0.85 44.43
CA ALA A 155 -29.96 2.22 43.93
C ALA A 155 -28.54 2.78 43.71
N ILE A 156 -27.63 2.56 44.66
CA ILE A 156 -26.21 2.98 44.53
C ILE A 156 -25.53 2.24 43.37
N LYS A 157 -25.72 0.93 43.25
CA LYS A 157 -25.16 0.12 42.14
C LYS A 157 -25.66 0.62 40.79
N ALA A 158 -26.95 0.95 40.68
CA ALA A 158 -27.53 1.46 39.45
C ALA A 158 -26.92 2.81 39.04
N GLN A 159 -26.67 3.70 40.01
CA GLN A 159 -26.00 4.97 39.77
C GLN A 159 -24.53 4.80 39.29
N VAL A 160 -23.83 3.80 39.84
CA VAL A 160 -22.47 3.44 39.38
C VAL A 160 -22.50 2.91 37.94
N GLU A 161 -23.44 2.03 37.59
CA GLU A 161 -23.57 1.54 36.21
C GLU A 161 -23.97 2.64 35.23
N LEU A 162 -24.80 3.61 35.65
CA LEU A 162 -25.10 4.81 34.87
C LEU A 162 -23.83 5.61 34.56
N SER A 163 -22.99 5.82 35.58
CA SER A 163 -21.72 6.53 35.42
C SER A 163 -20.77 5.81 34.46
N LYS A 164 -20.71 4.47 34.52
CA LYS A 164 -19.95 3.65 33.57
C LYS A 164 -20.51 3.70 32.16
N ALA A 165 -21.84 3.69 31.99
CA ALA A 165 -22.48 3.80 30.68
C ALA A 165 -22.19 5.16 30.03
N MET A 166 -22.23 6.25 30.80
CA MET A 166 -21.82 7.58 30.33
C MET A 166 -20.35 7.59 29.89
N ASN A 167 -19.45 6.96 30.65
CA ASN A 167 -18.05 6.85 30.27
C ASN A 167 -17.86 6.08 28.95
N ARG A 168 -18.58 4.97 28.74
CA ARG A 168 -18.52 4.19 27.49
C ARG A 168 -18.94 5.01 26.26
N VAL A 169 -19.98 5.84 26.38
CA VAL A 169 -20.38 6.76 25.30
C VAL A 169 -19.29 7.79 25.00
N ILE A 170 -18.65 8.35 26.04
CA ILE A 170 -17.54 9.29 25.86
C ILE A 170 -16.37 8.62 25.11
N THR A 171 -16.00 7.39 25.51
CA THR A 171 -14.95 6.61 24.84
C THR A 171 -15.30 6.32 23.38
N ALA A 172 -16.51 5.83 23.10
CA ALA A 172 -16.93 5.50 21.74
C ALA A 172 -16.93 6.73 20.80
N ARG A 173 -17.31 7.91 21.31
CA ARG A 173 -17.23 9.16 20.55
C ARG A 173 -15.79 9.54 20.20
N GLN A 174 -14.86 9.38 21.15
CA GLN A 174 -13.44 9.63 20.92
C GLN A 174 -12.83 8.63 19.92
N GLU A 175 -13.20 7.35 20.00
CA GLU A 175 -12.79 6.33 19.03
C GLU A 175 -13.31 6.65 17.63
N LYS A 176 -14.58 7.07 17.51
CA LYS A 176 -15.17 7.52 16.24
C LYS A 176 -14.44 8.72 15.64
N GLU A 177 -14.09 9.72 16.45
CA GLU A 177 -13.30 10.88 16.01
C GLU A 177 -11.91 10.46 15.50
N THR A 178 -11.28 9.50 16.18
CA THR A 178 -9.96 8.97 15.78
C THR A 178 -10.04 8.18 14.48
N ALA A 179 -11.08 7.36 14.30
CA ALA A 179 -11.31 6.61 13.06
C ALA A 179 -11.61 7.57 11.88
N ALA A 180 -12.40 8.62 12.10
CA ALA A 180 -12.64 9.66 11.10
C ALA A 180 -11.35 10.37 10.68
N ALA A 181 -10.48 10.69 11.64
CA ALA A 181 -9.18 11.32 11.38
C ALA A 181 -8.29 10.43 10.49
N ARG A 182 -8.20 9.13 10.79
CA ARG A 182 -7.46 8.16 9.96
C ARG A 182 -7.98 8.11 8.52
N MET A 183 -9.30 8.05 8.35
CA MET A 183 -9.91 8.06 7.02
C MET A 183 -9.61 9.34 6.24
N ASN A 184 -9.64 10.50 6.90
CA ASN A 184 -9.32 11.78 6.29
C ASN A 184 -7.84 11.86 5.85
N THR A 185 -6.92 11.36 6.66
CA THR A 185 -5.50 11.29 6.29
C THR A 185 -5.28 10.45 5.03
N LEU A 186 -5.94 9.28 4.92
CA LEU A 186 -5.83 8.43 3.72
C LEU A 186 -6.39 9.11 2.45
N ARG A 187 -7.37 10.01 2.59
CA ARG A 187 -7.90 10.83 1.49
C ARG A 187 -7.01 12.03 1.13
N GLY A 188 -5.93 12.26 1.87
CA GLY A 188 -5.11 13.47 1.74
C GLY A 188 -5.81 14.74 2.24
N ARG A 189 -6.77 14.63 3.16
CA ARG A 189 -7.50 15.77 3.75
C ARG A 189 -7.05 16.04 5.18
N HIS A 190 -7.38 17.23 5.69
CA HIS A 190 -7.12 17.58 7.09
C HIS A 190 -7.83 16.57 8.03
N PRO A 191 -7.16 16.06 9.09
CA PRO A 191 -7.74 15.04 9.98
C PRO A 191 -9.10 15.42 10.58
N GLY A 192 -9.29 16.70 10.92
CA GLY A 192 -10.55 17.22 11.46
C GLY A 192 -11.63 17.59 10.43
N ALA A 193 -11.49 17.23 9.16
CA ALA A 193 -12.52 17.50 8.16
C ALA A 193 -13.81 16.71 8.47
N ALA A 194 -14.97 17.33 8.26
CA ALA A 194 -16.25 16.67 8.49
C ALA A 194 -16.40 15.41 7.61
N LEU A 195 -16.91 14.34 8.20
CA LEU A 195 -17.14 13.05 7.56
C LEU A 195 -18.58 12.61 7.80
N ALA A 196 -19.27 12.21 6.74
CA ALA A 196 -20.65 11.73 6.82
C ALA A 196 -20.69 10.33 7.45
N GLU A 197 -21.84 9.96 8.00
CA GLU A 197 -22.11 8.63 8.51
C GLU A 197 -21.89 7.57 7.41
N PRO A 198 -21.18 6.46 7.69
CA PRO A 198 -20.96 5.40 6.72
C PRO A 198 -22.22 4.57 6.45
N GLU A 199 -22.25 3.91 5.30
CA GLU A 199 -23.27 2.90 5.01
C GLU A 199 -23.22 1.73 6.02
N PRO A 200 -24.37 1.13 6.39
CA PRO A 200 -24.40 -0.04 7.25
C PRO A 200 -23.63 -1.22 6.66
N PHE A 201 -22.96 -1.99 7.51
CA PHE A 201 -22.25 -3.21 7.15
C PHE A 201 -22.93 -4.41 7.81
N ALA A 202 -23.29 -5.42 7.02
CA ALA A 202 -23.91 -6.65 7.53
C ALA A 202 -23.72 -7.87 6.60
N VAL A 203 -23.25 -7.68 5.36
CA VAL A 203 -23.18 -8.76 4.37
C VAL A 203 -21.79 -9.37 4.35
N ILE A 204 -21.72 -10.67 4.64
CA ILE A 204 -20.55 -11.51 4.50
C ILE A 204 -20.68 -12.26 3.17
N PRO A 205 -20.07 -11.79 2.07
CA PRO A 205 -20.06 -12.55 0.83
C PRO A 205 -19.30 -13.87 1.01
N SER A 206 -19.66 -14.91 0.26
CA SER A 206 -18.85 -16.13 0.24
C SER A 206 -17.55 -15.89 -0.52
N THR A 207 -16.43 -16.39 0.01
CA THR A 207 -15.16 -16.39 -0.72
C THR A 207 -15.04 -17.59 -1.64
N PRO A 208 -14.32 -17.49 -2.78
CA PRO A 208 -13.91 -18.64 -3.57
C PRO A 208 -13.06 -19.65 -2.78
N ASP A 209 -12.83 -20.83 -3.35
CA ASP A 209 -11.96 -21.83 -2.74
C ASP A 209 -10.48 -21.38 -2.73
N TYR A 210 -9.70 -22.02 -1.85
CA TYR A 210 -8.29 -21.66 -1.67
C TYR A 210 -7.43 -21.86 -2.93
N GLN A 211 -7.71 -22.89 -3.74
CA GLN A 211 -6.92 -23.22 -4.93
C GLN A 211 -7.08 -22.15 -6.00
N HIS A 212 -8.31 -21.68 -6.20
CA HIS A 212 -8.61 -20.54 -7.08
C HIS A 212 -7.88 -19.28 -6.58
N LEU A 213 -8.00 -18.95 -5.30
CA LEU A 213 -7.35 -17.77 -4.71
C LEU A 213 -5.82 -17.83 -4.82
N GLU A 214 -5.21 -18.99 -4.62
CA GLU A 214 -3.77 -19.21 -4.80
C GLU A 214 -3.33 -18.97 -6.24
N SER A 215 -4.06 -19.54 -7.21
CA SER A 215 -3.77 -19.36 -8.63
C SER A 215 -3.90 -17.89 -9.05
N SER A 216 -4.93 -17.19 -8.57
CA SER A 216 -5.14 -15.78 -8.86
C SER A 216 -4.09 -14.90 -8.19
N ALA A 217 -3.70 -15.16 -6.94
CA ALA A 217 -2.62 -14.44 -6.27
C ALA A 217 -1.29 -14.60 -7.01
N LEU A 218 -0.91 -15.82 -7.42
CA LEU A 218 0.34 -16.05 -8.16
C LEU A 218 0.34 -15.36 -9.54
N ALA A 219 -0.82 -15.25 -10.20
CA ALA A 219 -0.92 -14.70 -11.55
C ALA A 219 -1.11 -13.17 -11.59
N LYS A 220 -1.84 -12.59 -10.64
CA LYS A 220 -2.33 -11.20 -10.72
C LYS A 220 -1.72 -10.27 -9.68
N ASN A 221 -0.99 -10.79 -8.70
CA ASN A 221 -0.44 -9.96 -7.62
C ASN A 221 0.63 -8.98 -8.14
N PRO A 222 0.43 -7.64 -8.01
CA PRO A 222 1.38 -6.66 -8.54
C PRO A 222 2.75 -6.67 -7.84
N TYR A 223 2.83 -7.09 -6.58
CA TYR A 223 4.09 -7.23 -5.85
C TYR A 223 4.94 -8.38 -6.42
N LEU A 224 4.32 -9.53 -6.74
CA LEU A 224 5.02 -10.63 -7.42
C LEU A 224 5.44 -10.23 -8.84
N ALA A 225 4.58 -9.51 -9.56
CA ALA A 225 4.93 -8.97 -10.88
C ALA A 225 6.14 -8.02 -10.79
N ALA A 226 6.17 -7.13 -9.80
CA ALA A 226 7.32 -6.27 -9.55
C ALA A 226 8.58 -7.11 -9.31
N MET A 227 8.56 -8.07 -8.37
CA MET A 227 9.74 -8.89 -8.09
C MET A 227 10.21 -9.69 -9.31
N ALA A 228 9.30 -10.18 -10.16
CA ALA A 228 9.65 -10.80 -11.43
C ALA A 228 10.36 -9.84 -12.39
N TYR A 229 9.89 -8.59 -12.51
CA TYR A 229 10.55 -7.56 -13.33
C TYR A 229 11.90 -7.13 -12.75
N ARG A 230 12.06 -7.12 -11.42
CA ARG A 230 13.36 -6.87 -10.77
C ARG A 230 14.39 -7.95 -11.14
N LEU A 231 13.99 -9.22 -11.09
CA LEU A 231 14.81 -10.34 -11.58
C LEU A 231 15.15 -10.18 -13.06
N LYS A 232 14.16 -9.89 -13.91
CA LYS A 232 14.37 -9.65 -15.35
C LYS A 232 15.35 -8.50 -15.59
N ALA A 233 15.29 -7.42 -14.82
CA ALA A 233 16.25 -6.32 -14.91
C ALA A 233 17.67 -6.77 -14.54
N ALA A 234 17.83 -7.56 -13.48
CA ALA A 234 19.12 -8.14 -13.10
C ALA A 234 19.70 -9.08 -14.19
N GLU A 235 18.86 -9.89 -14.84
CA GLU A 235 19.28 -10.72 -15.98
C GLU A 235 19.76 -9.90 -17.18
N LYS A 236 19.09 -8.78 -17.47
CA LYS A 236 19.51 -7.84 -18.52
C LYS A 236 20.81 -7.12 -18.15
N LYS A 237 21.01 -6.75 -16.88
CA LYS A 237 22.27 -6.18 -16.37
C LYS A 237 23.41 -7.18 -16.47
N LEU A 238 23.19 -8.45 -16.14
CA LEU A 238 24.18 -9.51 -16.35
C LEU A 238 24.54 -9.68 -17.83
N SER A 239 23.54 -9.64 -18.71
CA SER A 239 23.77 -9.69 -20.17
C SER A 239 24.59 -8.49 -20.64
N LEU A 240 24.29 -7.28 -20.14
CA LEU A 240 25.05 -6.06 -20.42
C LEU A 240 26.50 -6.17 -19.90
N ALA A 241 26.72 -6.66 -18.68
CA ALA A 241 28.05 -6.86 -18.13
C ALA A 241 28.88 -7.84 -18.98
N ARG A 242 28.26 -8.90 -19.52
CA ARG A 242 28.89 -9.80 -20.49
C ARG A 242 29.17 -9.13 -21.85
N ALA A 243 28.35 -8.16 -22.23
CA ALA A 243 28.56 -7.39 -23.46
C ALA A 243 29.69 -6.36 -23.34
N GLU A 244 30.16 -6.01 -22.13
CA GLU A 244 31.28 -5.07 -21.93
C GLU A 244 32.64 -5.59 -22.46
N TYR A 245 32.71 -6.85 -22.88
CA TYR A 245 33.83 -7.39 -23.67
C TYR A 245 33.84 -6.91 -25.12
N ALA A 246 32.69 -6.49 -25.65
CA ALA A 246 32.59 -5.95 -27.00
C ALA A 246 33.22 -4.55 -27.07
N PRO A 247 33.86 -4.19 -28.19
CA PRO A 247 34.46 -2.88 -28.33
C PRO A 247 33.41 -1.79 -28.52
N ASP A 248 33.78 -0.56 -28.16
CA ASP A 248 33.01 0.65 -28.46
C ASP A 248 33.63 1.41 -29.63
N PHE A 249 32.84 2.25 -30.30
CA PHE A 249 33.25 2.97 -31.49
C PHE A 249 33.38 4.47 -31.20
N MET A 250 34.17 5.15 -32.02
CA MET A 250 34.43 6.58 -31.87
C MET A 250 34.46 7.19 -33.26
N LEU A 251 33.54 8.11 -33.57
CA LEU A 251 33.63 8.90 -34.79
C LEU A 251 34.30 10.24 -34.47
N SER A 252 35.39 10.56 -35.17
CA SER A 252 36.06 11.85 -35.03
C SER A 252 36.16 12.58 -36.36
N TRP A 253 35.91 13.88 -36.32
CA TRP A 253 36.16 14.79 -37.42
C TRP A 253 37.09 15.89 -36.94
N ARG A 254 38.17 16.15 -37.67
CA ARG A 254 39.14 17.21 -37.36
C ARG A 254 39.27 18.14 -38.54
N ARG A 255 39.34 19.44 -38.25
CA ARG A 255 39.75 20.49 -39.19
C ARG A 255 41.00 21.19 -38.67
N ARG A 256 42.01 21.30 -39.52
CA ARG A 256 43.29 21.94 -39.21
C ARG A 256 43.42 23.27 -39.95
N ALA A 257 43.86 24.29 -39.23
CA ALA A 257 44.33 25.55 -39.80
C ALA A 257 45.78 25.74 -39.37
N SER A 258 46.67 25.94 -40.34
CA SER A 258 48.10 26.02 -40.11
C SER A 258 48.67 27.18 -40.94
N ASP A 259 49.78 27.75 -40.49
CA ASP A 259 50.56 28.70 -41.29
C ASP A 259 51.26 27.99 -42.47
N ASP A 260 51.37 26.66 -42.42
CA ASP A 260 51.78 25.83 -43.57
C ASP A 260 50.63 25.68 -44.58
N ALA A 261 50.81 26.22 -45.79
CA ALA A 261 49.82 26.20 -46.86
C ALA A 261 49.39 24.78 -47.28
N ALA A 262 50.23 23.76 -47.10
CA ALA A 262 49.90 22.37 -47.44
C ALA A 262 48.95 21.73 -46.42
N MET A 263 49.02 22.16 -45.15
CA MET A 263 48.21 21.62 -44.06
C MET A 263 47.00 22.51 -43.73
N ASN A 264 47.03 23.77 -44.16
CA ASN A 264 45.96 24.73 -43.92
C ASN A 264 44.65 24.32 -44.62
N GLY A 265 43.56 24.24 -43.86
CA GLY A 265 42.23 23.90 -44.38
C GLY A 265 42.00 22.41 -44.62
N THR A 266 42.95 21.55 -44.24
CA THR A 266 42.78 20.09 -44.32
C THR A 266 41.78 19.61 -43.27
N TYR A 267 41.08 18.51 -43.62
CA TYR A 267 40.20 17.81 -42.70
C TYR A 267 40.42 16.31 -42.77
N ASP A 268 40.17 15.64 -41.64
CA ASP A 268 40.19 14.19 -41.55
C ASP A 268 38.94 13.68 -40.82
N VAL A 269 38.47 12.51 -41.26
CA VAL A 269 37.42 11.73 -40.61
C VAL A 269 38.05 10.41 -40.23
N ALA A 270 37.93 10.03 -38.96
CA ALA A 270 38.44 8.76 -38.46
C ALA A 270 37.36 8.01 -37.68
N LEU A 271 37.37 6.69 -37.86
CA LEU A 271 36.60 5.75 -37.06
C LEU A 271 37.58 5.03 -36.12
N GLY A 272 37.47 5.31 -34.82
CA GLY A 272 38.21 4.65 -33.76
C GLY A 272 37.44 3.47 -33.16
N LEU A 273 38.19 2.50 -32.63
CA LEU A 273 37.67 1.35 -31.91
C LEU A 273 38.36 1.26 -30.55
N THR A 274 37.58 1.22 -29.47
CA THR A 274 38.09 1.00 -28.12
C THR A 274 37.90 -0.47 -27.77
N VAL A 275 38.99 -1.25 -27.83
CA VAL A 275 38.99 -2.67 -27.48
C VAL A 275 39.53 -2.84 -26.06
N PRO A 276 38.78 -3.47 -25.13
CA PRO A 276 39.29 -3.77 -23.81
C PRO A 276 40.41 -4.83 -23.91
N LEU A 277 41.63 -4.48 -23.48
CA LEU A 277 42.78 -5.40 -23.48
C LEU A 277 42.98 -6.08 -22.12
N TRP A 278 42.49 -5.47 -21.03
CA TRP A 278 42.54 -6.02 -19.68
C TRP A 278 41.14 -6.43 -19.24
N PHE A 279 40.87 -7.74 -19.25
CA PHE A 279 39.55 -8.30 -18.95
C PHE A 279 39.21 -8.42 -17.46
N THR A 280 40.10 -7.99 -16.56
CA THR A 280 39.92 -8.12 -15.11
C THR A 280 38.73 -7.32 -14.60
N LYS A 281 38.50 -6.13 -15.17
CA LYS A 281 37.33 -5.30 -14.86
C LYS A 281 36.03 -5.95 -15.31
N GLN A 282 35.97 -6.45 -16.55
CA GLN A 282 34.78 -7.08 -17.12
C GLN A 282 34.43 -8.38 -16.40
N ALA A 283 35.45 -9.17 -16.02
CA ALA A 283 35.26 -10.36 -15.20
C ALA A 283 34.72 -10.02 -13.80
N ALA A 284 35.16 -8.91 -13.19
CA ALA A 284 34.61 -8.43 -11.94
C ALA A 284 33.14 -7.97 -12.10
N MET A 285 32.84 -7.15 -13.12
CA MET A 285 31.47 -6.70 -13.42
C MET A 285 30.52 -7.88 -13.70
N GLY A 286 31.00 -8.92 -14.39
CA GLY A 286 30.23 -10.14 -14.64
C GLY A 286 29.94 -10.93 -13.37
N ARG A 287 30.89 -11.01 -12.43
CA ARG A 287 30.68 -11.65 -11.12
C ARG A 287 29.70 -10.86 -10.25
N GLU A 288 29.84 -9.54 -10.22
CA GLU A 288 28.93 -8.62 -9.54
C GLU A 288 27.49 -8.79 -10.05
N ALA A 289 27.28 -8.61 -11.36
CA ALA A 289 25.96 -8.74 -11.96
C ALA A 289 25.38 -10.17 -11.85
N GLY A 290 26.25 -11.19 -11.80
CA GLY A 290 25.86 -12.58 -11.53
C GLY A 290 25.29 -12.74 -10.12
N ALA A 291 25.99 -12.19 -9.11
CA ALA A 291 25.54 -12.20 -7.73
C ALA A 291 24.26 -11.38 -7.53
N GLU A 292 24.11 -10.22 -8.19
CA GLU A 292 22.87 -9.42 -8.15
C GLU A 292 21.67 -10.16 -8.74
N ARG A 293 21.87 -10.94 -9.82
CA ARG A 293 20.84 -11.79 -10.41
C ARG A 293 20.45 -12.93 -9.46
N ASP A 294 21.42 -13.59 -8.83
CA ASP A 294 21.16 -14.68 -7.87
C ASP A 294 20.42 -14.16 -6.63
N MET A 295 20.80 -12.98 -6.14
CA MET A 295 20.06 -12.27 -5.09
C MET A 295 18.61 -11.99 -5.53
N SER A 296 18.41 -11.43 -6.72
CA SER A 296 17.07 -11.10 -7.22
C SER A 296 16.19 -12.35 -7.41
N ALA A 297 16.79 -13.50 -7.77
CA ALA A 297 16.07 -14.77 -7.89
C ALA A 297 15.64 -15.29 -6.51
N ALA A 298 16.52 -15.22 -5.51
CA ALA A 298 16.19 -15.57 -4.13
C ALA A 298 15.13 -14.62 -3.53
N GLU A 299 15.20 -13.32 -3.80
CA GLU A 299 14.18 -12.34 -3.40
C GLU A 299 12.82 -12.62 -4.04
N TYR A 300 12.77 -13.06 -5.30
CA TYR A 300 11.53 -13.46 -5.97
C TYR A 300 10.90 -14.69 -5.29
N GLU A 301 11.68 -15.73 -4.99
CA GLU A 301 11.17 -16.91 -4.28
C GLU A 301 10.71 -16.58 -2.85
N ALA A 302 11.45 -15.71 -2.16
CA ALA A 302 11.03 -15.21 -0.84
C ALA A 302 9.71 -14.43 -0.92
N ALA A 303 9.54 -13.57 -1.92
CA ALA A 303 8.30 -12.84 -2.16
C ALA A 303 7.13 -13.78 -2.48
N ARG A 304 7.37 -14.81 -3.31
CA ARG A 304 6.38 -15.86 -3.61
C ARG A 304 5.93 -16.57 -2.33
N ASN A 305 6.86 -17.00 -1.49
CA ASN A 305 6.55 -17.65 -0.22
C ASN A 305 5.80 -16.72 0.74
N ALA A 306 6.17 -15.45 0.81
CA ALA A 306 5.49 -14.46 1.65
C ALA A 306 4.04 -14.22 1.21
N VAL A 307 3.78 -14.12 -0.09
CA VAL A 307 2.42 -13.96 -0.62
C VAL A 307 1.55 -15.20 -0.34
N LEU A 308 2.11 -16.40 -0.49
CA LEU A 308 1.39 -17.64 -0.17
C LEU A 308 1.09 -17.78 1.34
N LEU A 309 2.03 -17.38 2.20
CA LEU A 309 1.82 -17.31 3.63
C LEU A 309 0.70 -16.32 3.98
N GLU A 310 0.78 -15.09 3.47
CA GLU A 310 -0.21 -14.05 3.73
C GLU A 310 -1.61 -14.49 3.25
N LEU A 311 -1.70 -15.09 2.06
CA LEU A 311 -2.94 -15.66 1.56
C LEU A 311 -3.50 -16.74 2.49
N LYS A 312 -2.65 -17.64 3.00
CA LYS A 312 -3.07 -18.67 3.94
C LYS A 312 -3.59 -18.09 5.24
N GLU A 313 -2.91 -17.09 5.79
CA GLU A 313 -3.35 -16.42 7.02
C GLU A 313 -4.70 -15.71 6.83
N ILE A 314 -4.88 -15.00 5.72
CA ILE A 314 -6.12 -14.29 5.41
C ILE A 314 -7.29 -15.25 5.24
N THR A 315 -7.10 -16.34 4.51
CA THR A 315 -8.16 -17.33 4.29
C THR A 315 -8.58 -18.03 5.60
N VAL A 316 -7.63 -18.30 6.50
CA VAL A 316 -7.94 -18.82 7.85
C VAL A 316 -8.71 -17.78 8.68
N LYS A 317 -8.30 -16.51 8.65
CA LYS A 317 -8.99 -15.43 9.37
C LYS A 317 -10.40 -15.18 8.83
N LEU A 318 -10.59 -15.21 7.52
CA LEU A 318 -11.90 -15.07 6.90
C LEU A 318 -12.85 -16.21 7.30
N ASP A 319 -12.39 -17.46 7.31
CA ASP A 319 -13.21 -18.57 7.79
C ASP A 319 -13.56 -18.42 9.29
N TYR A 320 -12.60 -17.98 10.11
CA TYR A 320 -12.79 -17.71 11.53
C TYR A 320 -13.86 -16.63 11.77
N TYR A 321 -13.71 -15.43 11.18
CA TYR A 321 -14.66 -14.33 11.39
C TYR A 321 -16.03 -14.60 10.77
N ARG A 322 -16.10 -15.36 9.67
CA ARG A 322 -17.37 -15.81 9.10
C ARG A 322 -18.12 -16.68 10.11
N ARG A 323 -17.49 -17.75 10.60
CA ARG A 323 -18.12 -18.68 11.55
C ARG A 323 -18.56 -17.98 12.84
N LEU A 324 -17.75 -17.05 13.35
CA LEU A 324 -18.11 -16.29 14.55
C LEU A 324 -19.27 -15.33 14.31
N THR A 325 -19.26 -14.59 13.20
CA THR A 325 -20.38 -13.71 12.88
C THR A 325 -21.68 -14.51 12.69
N ASP A 326 -21.63 -15.67 12.03
CA ASP A 326 -22.77 -16.57 11.87
C ASP A 326 -23.28 -17.11 13.22
N LEU A 327 -22.38 -17.59 14.08
CA LEU A 327 -22.72 -18.12 15.41
C LEU A 327 -23.34 -17.03 16.31
N TYR A 328 -22.74 -15.85 16.35
CA TYR A 328 -23.21 -14.75 17.17
C TYR A 328 -24.52 -14.18 16.66
N GLY A 329 -24.65 -13.95 15.36
CA GLY A 329 -25.86 -13.41 14.75
C GLY A 329 -27.06 -14.35 14.83
N SER A 330 -26.85 -15.66 14.63
CA SER A 330 -27.95 -16.63 14.59
C SER A 330 -28.33 -17.21 15.96
N THR A 331 -27.39 -17.25 16.92
CA THR A 331 -27.57 -18.01 18.16
C THR A 331 -27.28 -17.19 19.41
N VAL A 332 -26.07 -16.65 19.57
CA VAL A 332 -25.64 -16.05 20.84
C VAL A 332 -26.39 -14.74 21.12
N LEU A 333 -26.50 -13.84 20.13
CA LEU A 333 -27.19 -12.56 20.28
C LEU A 333 -28.68 -12.73 20.59
N PRO A 334 -29.47 -13.54 19.84
CA PRO A 334 -30.86 -13.82 20.22
C PRO A 334 -31.03 -14.40 21.62
N GLN A 335 -30.13 -15.28 22.06
CA GLN A 335 -30.17 -15.86 23.42
C GLN A 335 -29.90 -14.80 24.49
N ALA A 336 -28.91 -13.92 24.29
CA ALA A 336 -28.62 -12.82 25.20
C ALA A 336 -29.79 -11.82 25.30
N GLU A 337 -30.47 -11.53 24.19
CA GLU A 337 -31.66 -10.67 24.18
C GLU A 337 -32.82 -11.27 24.98
N VAL A 338 -33.06 -12.58 24.83
CA VAL A 338 -34.09 -13.30 25.60
C VAL A 338 -33.72 -13.33 27.08
N SER A 339 -32.45 -13.56 27.41
CA SER A 339 -31.95 -13.56 28.78
C SER A 339 -32.17 -12.21 29.47
N LEU A 340 -31.85 -11.09 28.79
CA LEU A 340 -32.09 -9.75 29.34
C LEU A 340 -33.58 -9.51 29.60
N LYS A 341 -34.45 -9.82 28.62
CA LYS A 341 -35.92 -9.67 28.78
C LYS A 341 -36.45 -10.50 29.95
N ALA A 342 -35.94 -11.71 30.15
CA ALA A 342 -36.32 -12.56 31.28
C ALA A 342 -35.86 -11.96 32.63
N SER A 343 -34.61 -11.48 32.71
CA SER A 343 -34.08 -10.82 33.92
C SER A 343 -34.82 -9.52 34.24
N GLU A 344 -35.20 -8.73 33.23
CA GLU A 344 -36.02 -7.52 33.41
C GLU A 344 -37.38 -7.85 34.03
N ALA A 345 -38.08 -8.85 33.50
CA ALA A 345 -39.37 -9.29 34.02
C ALA A 345 -39.26 -9.88 35.43
N ALA A 346 -38.23 -10.68 35.70
CA ALA A 346 -37.98 -11.25 37.03
C ALA A 346 -37.66 -10.17 38.07
N TYR A 347 -36.86 -9.16 37.70
CA TYR A 347 -36.54 -8.04 38.59
C TYR A 347 -37.79 -7.22 38.90
N GLN A 348 -38.59 -6.87 37.90
CA GLN A 348 -39.87 -6.16 38.10
C GLN A 348 -40.83 -6.92 39.01
N ALA A 349 -40.86 -8.25 38.93
CA ALA A 349 -41.66 -9.11 39.79
C ALA A 349 -41.04 -9.36 41.20
N GLY A 350 -39.87 -8.79 41.49
CA GLY A 350 -39.16 -8.98 42.76
C GLY A 350 -38.59 -10.40 42.96
N LYS A 351 -38.36 -11.14 41.87
CA LYS A 351 -37.91 -12.54 41.87
C LYS A 351 -36.39 -12.73 41.67
N THR A 352 -35.65 -11.65 41.39
CA THR A 352 -34.19 -11.66 41.17
C THR A 352 -33.59 -10.36 41.68
N ASP A 353 -32.27 -10.35 41.93
CA ASP A 353 -31.56 -9.17 42.42
C ASP A 353 -31.18 -8.23 41.27
N PHE A 354 -30.88 -6.97 41.60
CA PHE A 354 -30.47 -5.98 40.60
C PHE A 354 -29.18 -6.37 39.87
N LEU A 355 -28.29 -7.13 40.52
CA LEU A 355 -27.04 -7.60 39.92
C LEU A 355 -27.28 -8.56 38.76
N ASP A 356 -28.23 -9.49 38.88
CA ASP A 356 -28.56 -10.44 37.81
C ASP A 356 -29.05 -9.72 36.54
N LEU A 357 -29.79 -8.63 36.73
CA LEU A 357 -30.25 -7.77 35.64
C LEU A 357 -29.09 -7.02 34.98
N VAL A 358 -28.17 -6.45 35.77
CA VAL A 358 -26.98 -5.78 35.26
C VAL A 358 -26.09 -6.74 34.48
N ASP A 359 -25.89 -7.97 34.98
CA ASP A 359 -25.04 -8.96 34.34
C ASP A 359 -25.66 -9.48 33.03
N ALA A 360 -26.99 -9.67 32.98
CA ALA A 360 -27.69 -9.97 31.73
C ALA A 360 -27.54 -8.84 30.69
N ASN A 361 -27.63 -7.57 31.13
CA ASN A 361 -27.42 -6.42 30.25
C ASN A 361 -25.97 -6.33 29.74
N ARG A 362 -24.98 -6.55 30.62
CA ARG A 362 -23.57 -6.58 30.22
C ARG A 362 -23.30 -7.67 29.19
N THR A 363 -23.85 -8.86 29.40
CA THR A 363 -23.74 -9.99 28.47
C THR A 363 -24.31 -9.63 27.10
N LEU A 364 -25.50 -9.02 27.05
CA LEU A 364 -26.09 -8.56 25.77
C LEU A 364 -25.22 -7.49 25.10
N LEU A 365 -24.75 -6.50 25.87
CA LEU A 365 -23.91 -5.43 25.36
C LEU A 365 -22.60 -5.97 24.74
N GLU A 366 -21.91 -6.84 25.47
CA GLU A 366 -20.67 -7.49 25.00
C GLU A 366 -20.94 -8.33 23.74
N THR A 367 -21.98 -9.16 23.75
CA THR A 367 -22.36 -10.00 22.60
C THR A 367 -22.69 -9.16 21.35
N LYS A 368 -23.40 -8.04 21.53
CA LYS A 368 -23.77 -7.14 20.43
C LYS A 368 -22.54 -6.46 19.84
N ARG A 369 -21.57 -6.06 20.66
CA ARG A 369 -20.29 -5.50 20.18
C ARG A 369 -19.46 -6.54 19.45
N GLU A 370 -19.26 -7.72 20.05
CA GLU A 370 -18.50 -8.81 19.44
C GLU A 370 -19.05 -9.19 18.05
N TYR A 371 -20.37 -9.25 17.90
CA TYR A 371 -21.01 -9.47 16.59
C TYR A 371 -20.59 -8.43 15.53
N TYR A 372 -20.67 -7.13 15.86
CA TYR A 372 -20.29 -6.07 14.93
C TYR A 372 -18.78 -6.02 14.69
N GLU A 373 -17.97 -6.30 15.71
CA GLU A 373 -16.51 -6.40 15.58
C GLU A 373 -16.12 -7.52 14.60
N TYR A 374 -16.73 -8.71 14.70
CA TYR A 374 -16.47 -9.82 13.78
C TYR A 374 -16.93 -9.51 12.35
N ALA A 375 -18.08 -8.86 12.17
CA ALA A 375 -18.57 -8.45 10.86
C ALA A 375 -17.65 -7.41 10.20
N ALA A 376 -17.19 -6.40 10.96
CA ALA A 376 -16.26 -5.39 10.48
C ALA A 376 -14.89 -5.99 10.14
N ALA A 377 -14.36 -6.86 11.01
CA ALA A 377 -13.10 -7.55 10.80
C ALA A 377 -13.14 -8.44 9.54
N TYR A 378 -14.24 -9.18 9.32
CA TYR A 378 -14.42 -9.96 8.10
C TYR A 378 -14.30 -9.08 6.85
N ALA A 379 -14.99 -7.95 6.83
CA ALA A 379 -15.02 -7.06 5.67
C ALA A 379 -13.66 -6.37 5.41
N ALA A 380 -12.91 -6.06 6.47
CA ALA A 380 -11.53 -5.58 6.38
C ALA A 380 -10.58 -6.65 5.80
N TRP A 381 -10.65 -7.89 6.29
CA TRP A 381 -9.85 -9.00 5.77
C TRP A 381 -10.20 -9.36 4.32
N LEU A 382 -11.46 -9.19 3.92
CA LEU A 382 -11.88 -9.38 2.54
C LEU A 382 -11.22 -8.34 1.61
N GLY A 383 -11.16 -7.08 2.05
CA GLY A 383 -10.41 -6.04 1.32
C GLY A 383 -8.93 -6.36 1.15
N ARG A 384 -8.31 -6.99 2.17
CA ARG A 384 -6.93 -7.47 2.06
C ARG A 384 -6.79 -8.61 1.07
N LEU A 385 -7.74 -9.56 1.05
CA LEU A 385 -7.76 -10.66 0.07
C LEU A 385 -7.84 -10.16 -1.37
N GLU A 386 -8.73 -9.20 -1.64
CA GLU A 386 -8.88 -8.56 -2.96
C GLU A 386 -7.57 -7.91 -3.42
N SER A 387 -6.85 -7.26 -2.50
CA SER A 387 -5.56 -6.60 -2.81
C SER A 387 -4.46 -7.58 -3.23
N LEU A 388 -4.48 -8.81 -2.68
CA LEU A 388 -3.52 -9.87 -2.99
C LEU A 388 -3.87 -10.62 -4.28
N THR A 389 -5.15 -10.83 -4.55
CA THR A 389 -5.65 -11.64 -5.65
C THR A 389 -5.98 -10.83 -6.90
N GLY A 390 -6.14 -9.51 -6.78
CA GLY A 390 -6.57 -8.63 -7.86
C GLY A 390 -8.01 -8.87 -8.31
N GLU A 391 -8.79 -9.62 -7.52
CA GLU A 391 -10.21 -9.90 -7.77
C GLU A 391 -11.05 -9.08 -6.80
N ILE A 392 -12.15 -8.51 -7.30
CA ILE A 392 -13.18 -7.86 -6.47
C ILE A 392 -14.17 -8.96 -6.10
N ILE A 393 -14.36 -9.23 -4.80
CA ILE A 393 -15.18 -10.32 -4.28
C ILE A 393 -16.46 -9.78 -3.65
#